data_AF-A0A2W4KRV4-F1
#
_entry.id   AF-A0A2W4KRV4-F1
#
_cell.length_a   1.000
_cell.length_b   1.000
_cell.length_c   1.000
_cell.angle_alpha   90.00
_cell.angle_beta   90.00
_cell.angle_gamma   90.00
#
_symmetry.space_group_name_H-M   'P 1'
#
loop_
_entity.id
_entity.type
_entity.pdbx_description
1 polymer ?
#
loop_
_entity_poly.entity_id
_entity_poly.type
_entity_poly.pdbx_seq_one_letter_code
_entity_poly.pdbx_strand_id
1 'polypeptide(L)'
;MQPGAGSFMEWTKQQRARDLLQRLPEPARRGWTFPRLVRLLQDLGLTRPRQYLEAGWWIPEEVRRDRARSDALYEKIQRAMADGRLPPRDAEYTWDDVERLVSLCGFTPEQLFAQLAYVYALTLGEEIFLETARRVAGADEGDPPGEA
;
A
#
# COMPACT_ATOMS: atom_id res chain seq x y z
N MET A 1 -14.81 29.43 -4.92
CA MET A 1 -14.43 28.06 -5.33
C MET A 1 -14.68 27.16 -4.14
N GLN A 2 -15.73 26.33 -4.18
CA GLN A 2 -15.96 25.34 -3.13
C GLN A 2 -14.95 24.20 -3.32
N PRO A 3 -14.13 23.85 -2.31
CA PRO A 3 -13.44 22.57 -2.35
C PRO A 3 -14.53 21.48 -2.35
N GLY A 4 -14.46 20.54 -3.29
CA GLY A 4 -15.35 19.38 -3.30
C GLY A 4 -15.19 18.63 -1.98
N ALA A 5 -16.10 18.89 -1.04
CA ALA A 5 -16.08 18.29 0.28
C ALA A 5 -16.38 16.82 0.11
N GLY A 6 -15.38 15.96 0.34
CA GLY A 6 -15.64 14.55 0.58
C GLY A 6 -16.72 14.41 1.64
N SER A 7 -17.56 13.38 1.51
CA SER A 7 -18.56 13.01 2.50
C SER A 7 -17.91 12.90 3.89
N PHE A 8 -18.68 13.17 4.95
CA PHE A 8 -18.23 12.99 6.33
C PHE A 8 -17.63 11.60 6.59
N MET A 9 -18.14 10.59 5.87
CA MET A 9 -17.61 9.23 5.88
C MET A 9 -16.18 9.17 5.34
N GLU A 10 -15.90 9.78 4.18
CA GLU A 10 -14.54 9.83 3.61
C GLU A 10 -13.57 10.57 4.53
N TRP A 11 -14.01 11.67 5.14
CA TRP A 11 -13.23 12.38 6.14
C TRP A 11 -12.88 11.47 7.34
N THR A 12 -13.86 10.74 7.86
CA THR A 12 -13.66 9.82 8.99
C THR A 12 -12.69 8.68 8.64
N LYS A 13 -12.77 8.14 7.42
CA LYS A 13 -11.87 7.10 6.91
C LYS A 13 -10.43 7.61 6.81
N GLN A 14 -10.24 8.81 6.27
CA GLN A 14 -8.92 9.44 6.17
C GLN A 14 -8.34 9.75 7.56
N GLN A 15 -9.17 10.22 8.50
CA GLN A 15 -8.74 10.50 9.86
C GLN A 15 -8.30 9.21 10.57
N ARG A 16 -9.08 8.13 10.48
CA ARG A 16 -8.71 6.81 11.03
C ARG A 16 -7.38 6.30 10.49
N ALA A 17 -7.15 6.41 9.18
CA ALA A 17 -5.89 6.01 8.56
C ALA A 17 -4.70 6.85 9.07
N ARG A 18 -4.91 8.15 9.27
CA ARG A 18 -3.90 9.05 9.84
C ARG A 18 -3.59 8.72 11.29
N ASP A 19 -4.62 8.48 12.10
CA ASP A 19 -4.47 8.10 13.50
C ASP A 19 -3.74 6.76 13.62
N LEU A 20 -4.05 5.80 12.74
CA LEU A 20 -3.34 4.52 12.64
C LEU A 20 -1.84 4.74 12.39
N LEU A 21 -1.48 5.56 11.40
CA LEU A 21 -0.07 5.88 11.10
C LEU A 21 0.63 6.62 12.27
N GLN A 22 -0.09 7.42 13.04
CA GLN A 22 0.47 8.12 14.20
C GLN A 22 0.77 7.19 15.39
N ARG A 23 0.10 6.04 15.48
CA ARG A 23 0.37 5.01 16.50
C ARG A 23 1.66 4.22 16.23
N LEU A 24 2.30 4.42 15.08
CA LEU A 24 3.58 3.81 14.76
C LEU A 24 4.75 4.59 15.37
N PRO A 25 5.79 3.89 15.88
CA PRO A 25 7.02 4.55 16.31
C PRO A 25 7.70 5.24 15.12
N GLU A 26 8.51 6.28 15.37
CA GLU A 26 9.15 7.08 14.29
C GLU A 26 9.90 6.24 13.25
N PRO A 27 10.66 5.18 13.62
CA PRO A 27 11.32 4.30 12.65
C PRO A 27 10.35 3.60 11.69
N ALA A 28 9.12 3.33 12.13
CA ALA A 28 8.09 2.67 11.32
C ALA A 28 7.23 3.65 10.50
N ARG A 29 7.40 4.97 10.68
CA ARG A 29 6.65 6.00 9.94
C ARG A 29 7.28 6.43 8.63
N ARG A 30 8.57 6.13 8.40
CA ARG A 30 9.34 6.62 7.24
C ARG A 30 10.33 5.58 6.73
N GLY A 31 10.96 5.86 5.59
CA GLY A 31 12.00 4.99 5.02
C GLY A 31 11.45 3.67 4.50
N TRP A 32 10.21 3.69 4.02
CA TRP A 32 9.59 2.56 3.35
C TRP A 32 10.19 2.42 1.95
N THR A 33 10.58 1.21 1.61
CA THR A 33 11.04 0.83 0.28
C THR A 33 10.14 -0.27 -0.25
N PHE A 34 10.14 -0.51 -1.55
CA PHE A 34 9.34 -1.59 -2.12
C PHE A 34 9.66 -2.97 -1.51
N PRO A 35 10.94 -3.35 -1.29
CA PRO A 35 11.27 -4.60 -0.59
C PRO A 35 10.69 -4.69 0.82
N ARG A 36 10.68 -3.59 1.59
CA ARG A 36 10.04 -3.56 2.92
C ARG A 36 8.53 -3.72 2.83
N LEU A 37 7.89 -3.12 1.82
CA LEU A 37 6.47 -3.27 1.59
C LEU A 37 6.10 -4.71 1.19
N VAL A 38 6.90 -5.35 0.36
CA VAL A 38 6.72 -6.78 0.03
C VAL A 38 6.80 -7.63 1.29
N ARG A 39 7.79 -7.40 2.16
CA ARG A 39 7.90 -8.12 3.44
C ARG A 39 6.69 -7.87 4.34
N LEU A 40 6.21 -6.63 4.43
CA LEU A 40 4.99 -6.27 5.15
C LEU A 40 3.78 -7.04 4.60
N LEU A 41 3.58 -7.06 3.28
CA LEU A 41 2.47 -7.78 2.64
C LEU A 41 2.54 -9.29 2.92
N GLN A 42 3.73 -9.89 2.81
CA GLN A 42 3.96 -11.30 3.10
C GLN A 42 3.65 -11.65 4.56
N ASP A 43 4.12 -10.83 5.50
CA ASP A 43 3.85 -11.00 6.94
C ASP A 43 2.37 -10.77 7.29
N LEU A 44 1.64 -10.00 6.47
CA LEU A 44 0.18 -9.83 6.54
C LEU A 44 -0.61 -10.96 5.83
N GLY A 45 0.08 -11.96 5.27
CA GLY A 45 -0.51 -13.13 4.63
C GLY A 45 -0.69 -13.04 3.11
N LEU A 46 -0.35 -11.90 2.48
CA LEU A 46 -0.33 -11.73 1.03
C LEU A 46 1.00 -12.22 0.47
N THR A 47 1.16 -13.53 0.45
CA THR A 47 2.41 -14.20 0.05
C THR A 47 2.58 -14.28 -1.47
N ARG A 48 1.48 -14.26 -2.23
CA ARG A 48 1.50 -14.34 -3.69
C ARG A 48 1.19 -12.99 -4.33
N PRO A 49 1.99 -12.51 -5.31
CA PRO A 49 1.72 -11.27 -6.04
C PRO A 49 0.29 -11.16 -6.57
N ARG A 50 -0.24 -12.26 -7.11
CA ARG A 50 -1.62 -12.33 -7.62
C ARG A 50 -2.68 -11.99 -6.57
N GLN A 51 -2.53 -12.42 -5.32
CA GLN A 51 -3.47 -12.09 -4.24
C GLN A 51 -3.51 -10.59 -3.99
N TYR A 52 -2.34 -9.94 -3.99
CA TYR A 52 -2.24 -8.49 -3.82
C TYR A 52 -2.83 -7.73 -5.01
N LEU A 53 -2.61 -8.20 -6.24
CA LEU A 53 -3.17 -7.60 -7.44
C LEU A 53 -4.70 -7.71 -7.49
N GLU A 54 -5.25 -8.87 -7.13
CA GLU A 54 -6.69 -9.14 -7.06
C GLU A 54 -7.38 -8.31 -5.97
N ALA A 55 -6.68 -7.97 -4.88
CA ALA A 55 -7.20 -7.07 -3.85
C ALA A 55 -7.38 -5.62 -4.34
N GLY A 56 -6.70 -5.22 -5.43
CA GLY A 56 -6.84 -3.90 -6.04
C GLY A 56 -6.22 -2.76 -5.24
N TRP A 57 -5.48 -3.05 -4.15
CA TRP A 57 -4.88 -2.06 -3.26
C TRP A 57 -3.66 -1.35 -3.85
N TRP A 58 -3.24 -1.70 -5.07
CA TRP A 58 -2.19 -1.04 -5.82
C TRP A 58 -2.70 0.12 -6.69
N ILE A 59 -4.03 0.32 -6.77
CA ILE A 59 -4.66 1.42 -7.51
C ILE A 59 -5.01 2.55 -6.53
N PRO A 60 -4.54 3.79 -6.73
CA PRO A 60 -4.87 4.90 -5.86
C PRO A 60 -6.39 5.09 -5.72
N GLU A 61 -6.87 5.39 -4.51
CA GLU A 61 -8.30 5.59 -4.25
C GLU A 61 -8.89 6.69 -5.14
N GLU A 62 -8.15 7.79 -5.35
CA GLU A 62 -8.55 8.88 -6.24
C GLU A 62 -8.64 8.46 -7.70
N VAL A 63 -7.86 7.47 -8.13
CA VAL A 63 -7.95 6.89 -9.48
C VAL A 63 -9.14 5.94 -9.55
N ARG A 64 -9.41 5.16 -8.50
CA ARG A 64 -10.59 4.26 -8.45
C ARG A 64 -11.91 5.00 -8.50
N ARG A 65 -11.98 6.24 -8.00
CA ARG A 65 -13.20 7.06 -7.96
C ARG A 65 -13.42 7.90 -9.22
N ASP A 66 -12.37 8.14 -10.00
CA ASP A 66 -12.44 8.94 -11.22
C ASP A 66 -12.34 8.03 -12.44
N ARG A 67 -13.46 7.87 -13.15
CA ARG A 67 -13.54 7.01 -14.33
C ARG A 67 -12.51 7.37 -15.39
N ALA A 68 -12.31 8.67 -15.67
CA ALA A 68 -11.37 9.09 -16.70
C ALA A 68 -9.92 8.73 -16.32
N ARG A 69 -9.56 8.86 -15.04
CA ARG A 69 -8.24 8.43 -14.55
C ARG A 69 -8.09 6.92 -14.57
N SER A 70 -9.13 6.18 -14.20
CA SER A 70 -9.15 4.72 -14.26
C SER A 70 -8.94 4.21 -15.68
N ASP A 71 -9.67 4.78 -16.65
CA ASP A 71 -9.56 4.42 -18.08
C ASP A 71 -8.14 4.75 -18.61
N ALA A 72 -7.60 5.92 -18.27
CA ALA A 72 -6.23 6.30 -18.65
C ALA A 72 -5.15 5.39 -18.05
N LEU A 73 -5.32 4.97 -16.79
CA LEU A 73 -4.43 4.01 -16.14
C LEU A 73 -4.51 2.64 -16.84
N TYR A 74 -5.72 2.18 -17.16
CA TYR A 74 -5.93 0.93 -17.89
C TYR A 74 -5.21 0.95 -19.25
N GLU A 75 -5.36 2.02 -20.03
CA GLU A 75 -4.63 2.18 -21.31
C GLU A 75 -3.11 2.20 -21.14
N LYS A 76 -2.61 2.80 -20.05
CA LYS A 76 -1.17 2.81 -19.75
C LYS A 76 -0.64 1.42 -19.44
N ILE A 77 -1.40 0.62 -18.68
CA ILE A 77 -1.06 -0.77 -18.34
C ILE A 77 -1.12 -1.65 -19.59
N GLN A 78 -2.16 -1.50 -20.42
CA GLN A 78 -2.29 -2.23 -21.69
C GLN A 78 -1.12 -1.97 -22.62
N ARG A 79 -0.69 -0.71 -22.75
CA ARG A 79 0.53 -0.36 -23.50
C ARG A 79 1.78 -1.01 -22.90
N ALA A 80 1.95 -0.95 -21.59
CA ALA A 80 3.11 -1.59 -20.94
C ALA A 80 3.15 -3.11 -21.15
N MET A 81 2.00 -3.78 -21.20
CA MET A 81 1.93 -5.21 -21.56
C MET A 81 2.25 -5.44 -23.04
N ALA A 82 1.70 -4.63 -23.94
CA ALA A 82 1.98 -4.72 -25.37
C ALA A 82 3.47 -4.47 -25.71
N ASP A 83 4.13 -3.58 -24.98
CA ASP A 83 5.55 -3.27 -25.11
C ASP A 83 6.47 -4.32 -24.45
N GLY A 84 5.90 -5.33 -23.77
CA GLY A 84 6.66 -6.35 -23.03
C GLY A 84 7.30 -5.85 -21.73
N ARG A 85 6.92 -4.67 -21.23
CA ARG A 85 7.41 -4.11 -19.95
C ARG A 85 6.68 -4.69 -18.74
N LEU A 86 5.47 -5.20 -18.95
CA LEU A 86 4.71 -5.99 -17.99
C LEU A 86 4.34 -7.33 -18.62
N PRO A 87 4.26 -8.40 -17.83
CA PRO A 87 3.73 -9.66 -18.33
C PRO A 87 2.22 -9.52 -18.65
N PRO A 88 1.67 -10.39 -19.52
CA PRO A 88 0.23 -10.47 -19.78
C PRO A 88 -0.58 -10.71 -18.51
N ARG A 89 -1.86 -10.30 -18.52
CA ARG A 89 -2.78 -10.40 -17.37
C ARG A 89 -2.87 -11.81 -16.76
N ASP A 90 -2.80 -12.84 -17.59
CA ASP A 90 -2.95 -14.24 -17.23
C ASP A 90 -1.63 -14.94 -16.88
N ALA A 91 -0.50 -14.24 -17.02
CA ALA A 91 0.80 -14.75 -16.64
C ALA A 91 0.98 -14.82 -15.11
N GLU A 92 2.00 -15.56 -14.68
CA GLU A 92 2.43 -15.57 -13.29
C GLU A 92 3.24 -14.31 -12.99
N TYR A 93 2.68 -13.42 -12.16
CA TYR A 93 3.34 -12.20 -11.73
C TYR A 93 4.34 -12.47 -10.61
N THR A 94 5.49 -11.81 -10.69
CA THR A 94 6.48 -11.71 -9.61
C THR A 94 6.29 -10.42 -8.79
N TRP A 95 6.97 -10.29 -7.66
CA TRP A 95 6.97 -9.03 -6.90
C TRP A 95 7.64 -7.88 -7.67
N ASP A 96 8.62 -8.15 -8.53
CA ASP A 96 9.22 -7.15 -9.41
C ASP A 96 8.22 -6.62 -10.46
N ASP A 97 7.34 -7.49 -10.96
CA ASP A 97 6.27 -7.08 -11.87
C ASP A 97 5.24 -6.20 -11.16
N VAL A 98 4.94 -6.50 -9.89
CA VAL A 98 4.10 -5.65 -9.03
C VAL A 98 4.77 -4.30 -8.80
N GLU A 99 6.09 -4.25 -8.55
CA GLU A 99 6.82 -2.99 -8.40
C GLU A 99 6.69 -2.11 -9.64
N ARG A 100 6.89 -2.70 -10.82
CA ARG A 100 6.74 -2.01 -12.11
C ARG A 100 5.31 -1.50 -12.29
N LEU A 101 4.31 -2.31 -11.95
CA LEU A 101 2.90 -1.93 -12.04
C LEU A 101 2.54 -0.78 -11.10
N VAL A 102 2.94 -0.87 -9.83
CA VAL A 102 2.74 0.18 -8.81
C VAL A 102 3.43 1.47 -9.23
N SER A 103 4.65 1.38 -9.76
CA SER A 103 5.40 2.52 -10.31
C SER A 103 4.68 3.16 -11.50
N LEU A 104 4.04 2.36 -12.37
CA LEU A 104 3.21 2.88 -13.46
C LEU A 104 1.97 3.63 -12.95
N CYS A 105 1.46 3.28 -11.77
CA CYS A 105 0.38 4.00 -11.10
C CYS A 105 0.83 5.32 -10.48
N GLY A 106 2.15 5.59 -10.42
CA GLY A 106 2.71 6.80 -9.83
C GLY A 106 2.83 6.76 -8.32
N PHE A 107 2.74 5.57 -7.71
CA PHE A 107 2.91 5.40 -6.27
C PHE A 107 4.38 5.48 -5.88
N THR A 108 4.71 6.33 -4.90
CA THR A 108 5.92 6.13 -4.09
C THR A 108 5.69 5.02 -3.06
N PRO A 109 6.74 4.38 -2.56
CA PRO A 109 6.62 3.41 -1.47
C PRO A 109 5.87 3.96 -0.24
N GLU A 110 6.12 5.21 0.14
CA GLU A 110 5.44 5.85 1.29
C GLU A 110 3.94 6.06 1.02
N GLN A 111 3.59 6.43 -0.20
CA GLN A 111 2.19 6.55 -0.59
C GLN A 111 1.49 5.18 -0.60
N LEU A 112 2.19 4.13 -1.03
CA LEU A 112 1.67 2.76 -0.97
C LEU A 112 1.46 2.31 0.48
N PHE A 113 2.42 2.62 1.36
CA PHE A 113 2.30 2.35 2.79
C PHE A 113 1.09 3.05 3.41
N ALA A 114 0.91 4.34 3.10
CA ALA A 114 -0.24 5.11 3.58
C ALA A 114 -1.57 4.56 3.03
N GLN A 115 -1.59 4.08 1.78
CA GLN A 115 -2.75 3.40 1.22
C GLN A 115 -3.04 2.08 1.93
N LEU A 116 -2.02 1.28 2.26
CA LEU A 116 -2.21 0.06 3.06
C LEU A 116 -2.77 0.40 4.45
N ALA A 117 -2.24 1.42 5.12
CA ALA A 117 -2.80 1.88 6.39
C ALA A 117 -4.27 2.32 6.26
N TYR A 118 -4.62 3.00 5.16
CA TYR A 118 -6.01 3.35 4.86
C TYR A 118 -6.88 2.10 4.70
N VAL A 119 -6.46 1.13 3.90
CA VAL A 119 -7.20 -0.14 3.73
C VAL A 119 -7.38 -0.85 5.08
N TYR A 120 -6.32 -0.98 5.86
CA TYR A 120 -6.39 -1.70 7.15
C TYR A 120 -7.21 -0.95 8.19
N ALA A 121 -7.23 0.39 8.20
CA ALA A 121 -8.11 1.21 9.03
C ALA A 121 -9.62 1.07 8.69
N LEU A 122 -9.94 0.52 7.50
CA LEU A 122 -11.31 0.19 7.09
C LEU A 122 -11.68 -1.27 7.36
N THR A 123 -10.74 -2.07 7.82
CA THR A 123 -10.94 -3.48 8.14
C THR A 123 -10.69 -3.71 9.63
N LEU A 124 -11.08 -4.87 10.17
CA LEU A 124 -10.79 -5.23 11.57
C LEU A 124 -9.31 -5.61 11.82
N GLY A 125 -8.38 -5.23 10.92
CA GLY A 125 -6.98 -5.64 10.93
C GLY A 125 -5.98 -4.59 11.44
N GLU A 126 -6.45 -3.51 12.08
CA GLU A 126 -5.61 -2.38 12.52
C GLU A 126 -4.43 -2.82 13.41
N GLU A 127 -4.66 -3.64 14.44
CA GLU A 127 -3.60 -4.08 15.35
C GLU A 127 -2.56 -4.96 14.63
N ILE A 128 -3.03 -5.92 13.82
CA ILE A 128 -2.16 -6.80 13.02
C ILE A 128 -1.27 -5.98 12.08
N PHE A 129 -1.82 -4.93 11.47
CA PHE A 129 -1.08 -4.00 10.63
C PHE A 129 0.01 -3.26 11.43
N LEU A 130 -0.34 -2.70 12.59
CA LEU A 130 0.62 -1.97 13.42
C LEU A 130 1.77 -2.84 13.93
N GLU A 131 1.45 -4.01 14.48
CA GLU A 131 2.44 -4.97 14.99
C GLU A 131 3.39 -5.42 13.87
N THR A 132 2.83 -5.75 12.70
CA THR A 132 3.64 -6.18 11.56
C THR A 132 4.50 -5.04 11.02
N ALA A 133 3.96 -3.83 10.89
CA ALA A 133 4.72 -2.67 10.44
C ALA A 133 5.89 -2.32 11.38
N ARG A 134 5.69 -2.44 12.70
CA ARG A 134 6.76 -2.25 13.71
C ARG A 134 7.88 -3.26 13.54
N ARG A 135 7.53 -4.54 13.46
CA ARG A 135 8.47 -5.63 13.26
C ARG A 135 9.28 -5.48 11.97
N VAL A 136 8.62 -5.17 10.84
CA VAL A 136 9.29 -4.98 9.53
C VAL A 136 10.21 -3.75 9.53
N ALA A 137 9.83 -2.69 10.24
CA ALA A 137 10.65 -1.51 10.39
C ALA A 137 11.87 -1.69 11.32
N GLY A 138 11.96 -2.82 12.03
CA GLY A 138 12.97 -3.05 13.06
C GLY A 138 12.71 -2.23 14.33
N ALA A 139 11.46 -1.84 14.57
CA ALA A 139 11.09 -0.99 15.70
C ALA A 139 10.81 -1.77 17.01
N ASP A 140 10.89 -3.11 16.97
CA ASP A 140 10.84 -3.97 18.15
C ASP A 140 12.23 -4.18 18.79
N GLU A 141 13.30 -3.66 18.19
CA GLU A 141 14.66 -3.71 18.76
C GLU A 141 14.87 -2.50 19.70
N GLY A 142 14.28 -2.60 20.89
CA GLY A 142 14.52 -1.71 22.03
C GLY A 142 14.62 -2.52 23.32
N ASP A 143 15.85 -2.64 23.83
CA ASP A 143 16.36 -3.31 25.04
C ASP A 143 16.52 -4.85 25.06
N PRO A 144 17.75 -5.40 24.92
CA PRO A 144 18.12 -6.56 25.72
C PRO A 144 18.08 -6.16 27.21
N PRO A 145 17.69 -7.05 28.15
CA PRO A 145 17.74 -6.73 29.57
C PRO A 145 19.20 -6.44 29.94
N GLY A 146 19.51 -5.16 30.17
CA GLY A 146 20.77 -4.75 30.77
C GLY A 146 20.83 -5.30 32.18
N GLU A 147 21.64 -6.34 32.38
CA GLU A 147 22.11 -6.73 33.70
C GLU A 147 22.92 -5.56 34.29
N ALA A 148 22.44 -5.04 35.43
CA ALA A 148 23.22 -4.27 36.39
C ALA A 148 22.69 -4.55 37.80
#